data_AF-A0A852HFG7-F1
#
_entry.id   AF-A0A852HFG7-F1
#
_cell.length_a   1.000
_cell.length_b   1.000
_cell.length_c   1.000
_cell.angle_alpha   90.00
_cell.angle_beta   90.00
_cell.angle_gamma   90.00
#
_symmetry.space_group_name_H-M   'P 1'
#
loop_
_entity.id
_entity.type
_entity.pdbx_description
1 polymer ?
#
loop_
_entity_poly.entity_id
_entity_poly.type
_entity_poly.pdbx_seq_one_letter_code
_entity_poly.pdbx_strand_id
1 'polypeptide(L)'
;SPAMAEYRSLLEELAQNITAEDLEQLKSACREDIPSGEGDAIATGHHWFAFLERHSKLDRDNLSYIEHIFEISRRPDLLTKVVQYRTQVLKISEEDEVDTKLTRIPSAKKYK
;
A
#
# COMPACT_ATOMS: atom_id res chain seq x y z
N SER A 1 12.33 -8.80 14.91
CA SER A 1 12.60 -9.90 13.95
C SER A 1 13.23 -9.32 12.69
N PRO A 2 13.96 -10.12 11.89
CA PRO A 2 14.52 -9.67 10.61
C PRO A 2 13.46 -9.02 9.70
N ALA A 3 12.28 -9.64 9.59
CA ALA A 3 11.17 -9.12 8.78
C ALA A 3 10.69 -7.72 9.20
N MET A 4 10.69 -7.41 10.50
CA MET A 4 10.36 -6.06 10.99
C MET A 4 11.45 -5.03 10.68
N ALA A 5 12.71 -5.45 10.63
CA ALA A 5 13.80 -4.56 10.24
C ALA A 5 13.70 -4.21 8.75
N GLU A 6 13.47 -5.21 7.90
CA GLU A 6 13.27 -5.01 6.47
C GLU A 6 12.06 -4.10 6.18
N TYR A 7 10.96 -4.29 6.91
CA TYR A 7 9.78 -3.44 6.78
C TYR A 7 10.08 -1.98 7.08
N ARG A 8 10.80 -1.72 8.19
CA ARG A 8 11.21 -0.36 8.55
C ARG A 8 12.15 0.24 7.51
N SER A 9 13.07 -0.55 6.95
CA SER A 9 13.94 -0.13 5.86
C SER A 9 13.15 0.23 4.60
N LEU A 10 12.13 -0.55 4.23
CA LEU A 10 11.23 -0.23 3.13
C LEU A 10 10.54 1.12 3.36
N LEU A 11 9.92 1.32 4.53
CA LEU A 11 9.22 2.58 4.82
C LEU A 11 10.15 3.78 4.81
N GLU A 12 11.37 3.62 5.33
CA GLU A 12 12.40 4.66 5.29
C GLU A 12 12.78 5.02 3.85
N GLU A 13 13.04 4.01 3.02
CA GLU A 13 13.40 4.20 1.62
C GLU A 13 12.26 4.87 0.83
N LEU A 14 11.02 4.42 1.02
CA LEU A 14 9.85 5.05 0.40
C LEU A 14 9.71 6.51 0.84
N ALA A 15 9.82 6.79 2.15
CA ALA A 15 9.66 8.13 2.69
C ALA A 15 10.73 9.10 2.15
N GLN A 16 11.97 8.65 1.97
CA GLN A 16 13.03 9.44 1.36
C GLN A 16 12.80 9.76 -0.12
N ASN A 17 11.98 8.96 -0.82
CA ASN A 17 11.64 9.15 -2.22
C ASN A 17 10.29 9.87 -2.43
N ILE A 18 9.60 10.28 -1.36
CA ILE A 18 8.36 11.06 -1.41
C ILE A 18 8.70 12.53 -1.19
N THR A 19 8.52 13.36 -2.22
CA THR A 19 8.65 14.82 -2.08
C THR A 19 7.41 15.42 -1.41
N ALA A 20 7.47 16.70 -1.05
CA ALA A 20 6.30 17.40 -0.50
C ALA A 20 5.14 17.48 -1.52
N GLU A 21 5.44 17.64 -2.81
CA GLU A 21 4.42 17.65 -3.87
C GLU A 21 3.77 16.27 -4.02
N ASP A 22 4.59 15.22 -4.04
CA ASP A 22 4.08 13.84 -4.05
C ASP A 22 3.18 13.59 -2.84
N LEU A 23 3.60 14.02 -1.65
CA LEU A 23 2.83 13.82 -0.42
C LEU A 23 1.43 14.43 -0.50
N GLU A 24 1.29 15.63 -1.08
CA GLU A 24 -0.03 16.23 -1.28
C GLU A 24 -0.88 15.42 -2.27
N GLN A 25 -0.27 14.83 -3.30
CA GLN A 25 -0.96 13.91 -4.19
C GLN A 25 -1.40 12.63 -3.47
N LEU A 26 -0.54 12.03 -2.65
CA LEU A 26 -0.86 10.84 -1.85
C LEU A 26 -1.99 11.14 -0.85
N LYS A 27 -1.95 12.31 -0.17
CA LYS A 27 -3.02 12.76 0.74
C LYS A 27 -4.34 12.95 0.01
N SER A 28 -4.31 13.53 -1.19
CA SER A 28 -5.50 13.69 -2.03
C SER A 28 -6.08 12.33 -2.45
N ALA A 29 -5.22 11.39 -2.82
CA ALA A 29 -5.60 10.02 -3.17
C ALA A 29 -6.23 9.25 -2.00
N CYS A 30 -5.86 9.58 -0.76
CA CYS A 30 -6.40 8.98 0.47
C CYS A 30 -7.53 9.81 1.11
N ARG A 31 -8.03 10.87 0.46
CA ARG A 31 -8.88 11.88 1.11
C ARG A 31 -10.17 11.34 1.71
N GLU A 32 -10.74 10.28 1.14
CA GLU A 32 -11.95 9.63 1.67
C GLU A 32 -11.66 8.75 2.88
N ASP A 33 -10.43 8.28 3.03
CA ASP A 33 -9.97 7.45 4.15
C ASP A 33 -9.31 8.27 5.28
N ILE A 34 -8.85 9.50 5.00
CA ILE A 34 -8.24 10.39 5.98
C ILE A 34 -9.34 11.19 6.71
N PRO A 35 -9.51 11.02 8.03
CA PRO A 35 -10.43 11.84 8.81
C PRO A 35 -10.12 13.33 8.65
N SER A 36 -11.17 14.15 8.52
CA SER A 36 -11.03 15.59 8.39
C SER A 36 -10.21 16.16 9.57
N GLY A 37 -9.14 16.88 9.25
CA GLY A 37 -8.23 17.49 10.24
C GLY A 37 -6.93 16.73 10.49
N GLU A 38 -6.85 15.42 10.19
CA GLU A 38 -5.58 14.68 10.33
C GLU A 38 -4.62 14.94 9.15
N GLY A 39 -5.15 15.34 7.99
CA GLY A 39 -4.36 15.66 6.80
C GLY A 39 -3.32 16.76 7.02
N ASP A 40 -3.61 17.75 7.87
CA ASP A 40 -2.70 18.87 8.14
C ASP A 40 -1.52 18.46 9.06
N ALA A 41 -1.69 17.39 9.85
CA ALA A 41 -0.61 16.84 10.68
C ALA A 41 0.37 15.97 9.89
N ILE A 42 -0.02 15.55 8.67
CA ILE A 42 0.80 14.75 7.77
C ILE A 42 1.70 15.68 6.96
N ALA A 43 2.91 15.93 7.49
CA ALA A 43 3.90 16.84 6.91
C ALA A 43 5.03 16.13 6.16
N THR A 44 5.21 14.81 6.36
CA THR A 44 6.27 14.01 5.74
C THR A 44 5.75 12.63 5.34
N GLY A 45 6.48 11.93 4.47
CA GLY A 45 6.19 10.53 4.15
C GLY A 45 6.16 9.63 5.39
N HIS A 46 7.06 9.86 6.35
CA HIS A 46 7.03 9.15 7.64
C HIS A 46 5.75 9.39 8.42
N HIS A 47 5.26 10.63 8.49
CA HIS A 47 3.98 10.92 9.15
C HIS A 47 2.82 10.21 8.44
N TRP A 48 2.85 10.16 7.10
CA TRP A 48 1.83 9.49 6.30
C TRP A 48 1.81 7.98 6.57
N PHE A 49 2.96 7.31 6.55
CA PHE A 49 3.03 5.88 6.89
C PHE A 49 2.59 5.61 8.33
N ALA A 50 3.05 6.42 9.29
CA ALA A 50 2.64 6.27 10.70
C ALA A 50 1.13 6.49 10.89
N PHE A 51 0.52 7.36 10.10
CA PHE A 51 -0.94 7.52 10.06
C PHE A 51 -1.59 6.24 9.54
N LEU A 52 -1.15 5.70 8.40
CA LEU A 52 -1.73 4.48 7.83
C LEU A 52 -1.60 3.27 8.77
N GLU A 53 -0.47 3.13 9.48
CA GLU A 53 -0.28 2.09 10.49
C GLU A 53 -1.29 2.21 11.63
N ARG A 54 -1.50 3.42 12.17
CA ARG A 54 -2.48 3.65 13.26
C ARG A 54 -3.92 3.35 12.84
N HIS A 55 -4.23 3.57 11.57
CA HIS A 55 -5.56 3.33 11.00
C HIS A 55 -5.72 1.94 10.37
N SER A 56 -4.76 1.03 10.61
CA SER A 56 -4.79 -0.36 10.09
C SER A 56 -4.89 -0.47 8.56
N LYS A 57 -4.43 0.56 7.85
CA LYS A 57 -4.34 0.59 6.38
C LYS A 57 -2.99 0.10 5.88
N LEU A 58 -2.01 -0.02 6.78
CA LEU A 58 -0.66 -0.44 6.44
C LEU A 58 -0.09 -1.25 7.61
N ASP A 59 0.48 -2.41 7.31
CA ASP A 59 1.31 -3.16 8.24
C ASP A 59 2.38 -3.93 7.44
N ARG A 60 3.22 -4.72 8.14
CA ARG A 60 4.29 -5.49 7.50
C ARG A 60 3.80 -6.49 6.46
N ASP A 61 2.67 -7.13 6.75
CA ASP A 61 2.11 -8.23 5.97
C ASP A 61 0.97 -7.73 5.05
N ASN A 62 0.51 -6.48 5.23
CA ASN A 62 -0.52 -5.81 4.45
C ASN A 62 0.00 -4.50 3.83
N LEU A 63 0.43 -4.58 2.56
CA LEU A 63 0.91 -3.45 1.76
C LEU A 63 -0.08 -3.01 0.67
N SER A 64 -1.21 -3.70 0.54
CA SER A 64 -2.13 -3.54 -0.59
C SER A 64 -2.73 -2.15 -0.71
N TYR A 65 -2.92 -1.46 0.41
CA TYR A 65 -3.41 -0.08 0.38
C TYR A 65 -2.38 0.88 -0.24
N ILE A 66 -1.12 0.84 0.20
CA ILE A 66 -0.09 1.74 -0.35
C ILE A 66 0.24 1.41 -1.81
N GLU A 67 0.15 0.13 -2.22
CA GLU A 67 0.26 -0.28 -3.62
C GLU A 67 -0.79 0.41 -4.48
N HIS A 68 -2.06 0.34 -4.06
CA HIS A 68 -3.16 1.00 -4.74
C HIS A 68 -2.95 2.51 -4.82
N ILE A 69 -2.53 3.15 -3.72
CA ILE A 69 -2.28 4.59 -3.70
C ILE A 69 -1.12 4.97 -4.65
N PHE A 70 -0.04 4.20 -4.71
CA PHE A 70 1.07 4.47 -5.64
C PHE A 70 0.67 4.25 -7.10
N GLU A 71 -0.20 3.28 -7.38
CA GLU A 71 -0.74 3.03 -8.71
C GLU A 71 -1.56 4.22 -9.21
N ILE A 72 -2.53 4.70 -8.42
CA ILE A 72 -3.38 5.85 -8.79
C ILE A 72 -2.62 7.17 -8.78
N SER A 73 -1.61 7.31 -7.91
CA SER A 73 -0.73 8.48 -7.85
C SER A 73 0.36 8.49 -8.93
N ARG A 74 0.39 7.48 -9.81
CA ARG A 74 1.37 7.35 -10.90
C ARG A 74 2.83 7.38 -10.42
N ARG A 75 3.11 6.67 -9.32
CA ARG A 75 4.45 6.49 -8.75
C ARG A 75 4.96 5.05 -8.94
N PRO A 76 5.27 4.63 -10.18
CA PRO A 76 5.73 3.27 -10.46
C PRO A 76 7.08 2.96 -9.81
N ASP A 77 7.89 3.98 -9.53
CA ASP A 77 9.15 3.89 -8.81
C ASP A 77 8.96 3.46 -7.35
N LEU A 78 7.95 4.02 -6.66
CA LEU A 78 7.57 3.60 -5.30
C LEU A 78 6.93 2.21 -5.31
N LEU A 79 6.04 1.96 -6.27
CA LEU A 79 5.38 0.66 -6.42
C LEU A 79 6.40 -0.47 -6.63
N THR A 80 7.44 -0.24 -7.43
CA THR A 80 8.52 -1.21 -7.67
C THR A 80 9.22 -1.61 -6.37
N LYS A 81 9.48 -0.68 -5.46
CA LYS A 81 10.11 -0.97 -4.16
C LYS A 81 9.23 -1.85 -3.28
N VAL A 82 7.92 -1.61 -3.29
CA VAL A 82 6.95 -2.44 -2.55
C VAL A 82 6.89 -3.87 -3.10
N VAL A 83 6.85 -4.03 -4.42
CA VAL A 83 6.85 -5.36 -5.07
C VAL A 83 8.16 -6.12 -4.79
N GLN A 84 9.30 -5.43 -4.83
CA GLN A 84 10.60 -6.02 -4.47
C GLN A 84 10.61 -6.53 -3.02
N TYR A 85 10.06 -5.75 -2.08
CA TYR A 85 9.93 -6.20 -0.69
C TYR A 85 9.07 -7.47 -0.57
N ARG A 86 7.91 -7.54 -1.24
CA ARG A 86 7.03 -8.72 -1.17
C ARG A 86 7.70 -9.99 -1.68
N THR A 87 8.36 -9.88 -2.83
CA THR A 87 9.03 -11.02 -3.47
C THR A 87 10.24 -11.49 -2.68
N GLN A 88 11.02 -10.58 -2.09
CA GLN A 88 12.27 -10.93 -1.39
C GLN A 88 12.08 -11.27 0.09
N VAL A 89 11.20 -10.55 0.80
CA VAL A 89 11.06 -10.63 2.26
C VAL A 89 9.88 -11.51 2.64
N LEU A 90 8.72 -11.28 2.04
CA LEU A 90 7.52 -12.06 2.34
C LEU A 90 7.50 -13.40 1.59
N LYS A 91 8.37 -13.57 0.57
CA LYS A 91 8.44 -14.75 -0.31
C LYS A 91 7.07 -15.12 -0.89
N ILE A 92 6.21 -14.13 -1.07
CA ILE A 92 4.92 -14.29 -1.72
C ILE A 92 5.24 -14.51 -3.19
N SER A 93 4.92 -15.68 -3.72
CA SER A 93 5.08 -15.97 -5.13
C SER A 93 3.97 -15.26 -5.91
N GLU A 94 4.19 -14.93 -7.19
CA GLU A 94 3.12 -14.36 -8.05
C GLU A 94 1.87 -15.27 -8.11
N GLU A 95 1.98 -16.55 -7.74
CA GLU A 95 0.87 -17.51 -7.71
C GLU A 95 -0.11 -17.27 -6.54
N ASP A 96 0.31 -16.61 -5.46
CA ASP A 96 -0.51 -16.39 -4.27
C ASP A 96 -1.48 -15.20 -4.39
N GLU A 97 -1.33 -14.34 -5.42
CA GLU A 97 -2.21 -13.18 -5.66
C GLU A 97 -3.45 -13.51 -6.52
N VAL A 98 -3.55 -14.71 -7.09
CA VAL A 98 -4.63 -15.05 -8.04
C VAL A 98 -5.99 -15.29 -7.35
N ASP A 99 -6.01 -15.54 -6.04
CA ASP A 99 -7.20 -16.07 -5.37
C ASP A 99 -8.29 -15.02 -5.05
N THR A 100 -7.99 -13.72 -5.13
CA THR A 100 -8.99 -12.66 -4.82
C THR A 100 -9.69 -12.07 -6.05
N LYS A 101 -9.21 -12.34 -7.27
CA LYS A 101 -9.83 -11.81 -8.51
C LYS A 101 -10.77 -12.80 -9.22
N LEU A 102 -11.03 -13.97 -8.65
CA LEU A 102 -11.83 -15.03 -9.29
C LEU A 102 -13.18 -15.29 -8.60
N THR A 103 -13.94 -14.26 -8.22
CA THR A 103 -15.40 -14.40 -8.05
C THR A 103 -16.08 -14.47 -9.43
N ARG A 104 -15.75 -15.50 -10.21
CA ARG A 104 -16.49 -15.89 -11.40
C ARG A 104 -17.74 -16.62 -10.94
N ILE A 105 -18.82 -15.88 -10.71
CA ILE A 105 -20.15 -16.48 -10.50
C ILE A 105 -20.50 -17.28 -11.76
N PRO A 106 -20.68 -18.61 -11.70
CA PRO A 106 -21.23 -19.35 -12.81
C PRO A 106 -22.73 -19.04 -12.85
N SER A 107 -23.12 -18.09 -13.69
CA SER A 107 -24.53 -17.86 -13.96
C SER A 107 -25.14 -19.10 -14.64
N ALA A 108 -26.23 -19.56 -14.02
CA ALA A 108 -27.23 -20.52 -14.49
C ALA A 108 -26.88 -22.03 -14.41
N LYS A 109 -27.37 -22.66 -13.33
CA LYS A 109 -27.86 -24.04 -13.40
C LYS A 109 -29.07 -24.07 -14.35
N LYS A 110 -28.98 -24.85 -15.44
CA LYS A 110 -30.17 -25.28 -16.19
C LYS A 110 -30.96 -26.24 -15.31
N TYR A 111 -32.17 -25.84 -14.89
CA TYR A 111 -33.14 -26.80 -14.38
C TYR A 111 -33.67 -27.62 -15.58
N LYS A 112 -33.81 -28.93 -15.36
CA LYS A 112 -34.34 -29.91 -16.33
C LYS A 112 -35.82 -29.70 -16.59
#